data_AF-A0A3D1PKR6-F1
#
_entry.id   AF-A0A3D1PKR6-F1
#
_cell.length_a   1.000
_cell.length_b   1.000
_cell.length_c   1.000
_cell.angle_alpha   90.00
_cell.angle_beta   90.00
_cell.angle_gamma   90.00
#
_symmetry.space_group_name_H-M   'P 1'
#
loop_
_entity.id
_entity.type
_entity.pdbx_description
1 polymer ?
#
loop_
_entity_poly.entity_id
_entity_poly.type
_entity_poly.pdbx_seq_one_letter_code
_entity_poly.pdbx_strand_id
1 'polypeptide(L)'
;MKKMLVIIVILAMILVSMIIYKNIAINKNKSVNVQEVEQIEEYISKIYMWKEITKEALPTFENINNANELWVWEVIKKNLETYETTYEEIQQKGKELFGEKFERQIPKEGNDSFYYDKESNKYLATEIVLDEEEDSFLLKDIEKEGEKYKVKIIEYIEDYSEENKVIIRNLKEEEIGRVSTTDSETKIKEIVKNNKERFSQKNIEIKKEKDNLVIEKVNKE
;
A
#
# COMPACT_ATOMS: atom_id res chain seq x y z
N MET A 1 13.74 -23.71 -9.41
CA MET A 1 14.33 -22.73 -10.35
C MET A 1 13.28 -21.84 -11.01
N LYS A 2 12.29 -22.37 -11.77
CA LYS A 2 11.20 -21.54 -12.35
C LYS A 2 10.44 -20.71 -11.31
N LYS A 3 10.04 -21.30 -10.19
CA LYS A 3 9.32 -20.60 -9.10
C LYS A 3 10.16 -19.51 -8.39
N MET A 4 11.47 -19.73 -8.27
CA MET A 4 12.39 -18.77 -7.66
C MET A 4 12.66 -17.58 -8.60
N LEU A 5 12.69 -17.82 -9.92
CA LEU A 5 12.76 -16.76 -10.93
C LEU A 5 11.50 -15.89 -10.96
N VAL A 6 10.30 -16.48 -10.81
CA VAL A 6 9.04 -15.72 -10.74
C VAL A 6 9.01 -14.81 -9.52
N ILE A 7 9.39 -15.31 -8.34
CA ILE A 7 9.45 -14.52 -7.10
C ILE A 7 10.46 -13.37 -7.20
N ILE A 8 11.64 -13.61 -7.78
CA ILE A 8 12.66 -12.56 -8.00
C ILE A 8 12.18 -11.52 -9.01
N VAL A 9 11.43 -11.91 -10.04
CA VAL A 9 10.89 -11.00 -11.05
C VAL A 9 9.76 -10.14 -10.46
N ILE A 10 8.89 -10.68 -9.61
CA ILE A 10 7.87 -9.92 -8.88
C ILE A 10 8.53 -8.91 -7.92
N LEU A 11 9.51 -9.36 -7.11
CA LEU A 11 10.25 -8.47 -6.19
C LEU A 11 11.04 -7.38 -6.92
N ALA A 12 11.64 -7.69 -8.08
CA ALA A 12 12.35 -6.71 -8.90
C ALA A 12 11.38 -5.74 -9.59
N MET A 13 10.18 -6.17 -9.99
CA MET A 13 9.15 -5.28 -10.54
C MET A 13 8.61 -4.33 -9.48
N ILE A 14 8.41 -4.78 -8.22
CA ILE A 14 8.06 -3.92 -7.08
C ILE A 14 9.15 -2.87 -6.79
N LEU A 15 10.43 -3.24 -6.95
CA LEU A 15 11.55 -2.33 -6.72
C LEU A 15 11.80 -1.36 -7.89
N VAL A 16 11.44 -1.76 -9.12
CA VAL A 16 11.55 -0.94 -10.34
C VAL A 16 10.31 -0.05 -10.54
N SER A 17 9.13 -0.45 -10.08
CA SER A 17 7.92 0.38 -10.10
C SER A 17 8.04 1.61 -9.20
N MET A 18 8.84 1.56 -8.13
CA MET A 18 9.26 2.73 -7.36
C MET A 18 10.11 3.74 -8.16
N ILE A 19 10.73 3.34 -9.29
CA ILE A 19 11.74 4.14 -10.01
C ILE A 19 11.21 4.72 -11.34
N ILE A 20 10.08 4.25 -11.88
CA ILE A 20 9.62 4.62 -13.24
C ILE A 20 8.34 5.48 -13.24
N TYR A 21 8.55 6.78 -13.03
CA TYR A 21 8.06 7.89 -13.88
C TYR A 21 6.57 8.31 -13.96
N LYS A 22 6.37 9.59 -13.58
CA LYS A 22 5.81 10.73 -14.34
C LYS A 22 4.57 10.51 -15.21
N ASN A 23 3.41 10.90 -14.68
CA ASN A 23 2.66 12.08 -15.12
C ASN A 23 1.34 12.14 -14.34
N ILE A 24 1.43 12.81 -13.21
CA ILE A 24 0.30 13.05 -12.34
C ILE A 24 -0.47 14.23 -12.92
N ALA A 25 -1.49 13.92 -13.72
CA ALA A 25 -2.58 14.85 -14.02
C ALA A 25 -3.55 14.87 -12.81
N ILE A 26 -3.06 15.34 -11.66
CA ILE A 26 -3.91 15.82 -10.58
C ILE A 26 -4.49 17.15 -11.06
N ASN A 27 -5.78 17.39 -10.80
CA ASN A 27 -6.35 18.72 -10.91
C ASN A 27 -5.45 19.66 -10.11
N LYS A 28 -4.69 20.51 -10.80
CA LYS A 28 -3.74 21.45 -10.18
C LYS A 28 -4.50 22.45 -9.30
N ASN A 29 -4.92 22.03 -8.12
CA ASN A 29 -5.09 22.90 -6.99
C ASN A 29 -3.69 23.47 -6.74
N LYS A 30 -3.54 24.77 -6.93
CA LYS A 30 -2.25 25.48 -6.99
C LYS A 30 -1.35 25.31 -5.74
N SER A 31 -1.82 24.60 -4.71
CA SER A 31 -1.17 24.41 -3.42
C SER A 31 -0.33 23.13 -3.29
N VAL A 32 -0.52 22.12 -4.15
CA VAL A 32 0.23 20.84 -4.10
C VAL A 32 1.22 20.76 -5.26
N ASN A 33 2.49 20.62 -4.97
CA ASN A 33 3.54 20.45 -5.98
C ASN A 33 3.78 18.97 -6.33
N VAL A 34 4.49 18.72 -7.43
CA VAL A 34 4.71 17.35 -7.93
C VAL A 34 5.47 16.49 -6.92
N GLN A 35 6.46 17.05 -6.22
CA GLN A 35 7.23 16.33 -5.22
C GLN A 35 6.37 15.90 -4.03
N GLU A 36 5.41 16.74 -3.61
CA GLU A 36 4.46 16.38 -2.55
C GLU A 36 3.55 15.24 -2.98
N VAL A 37 3.14 15.21 -4.26
CA VAL A 37 2.36 14.08 -4.76
C VAL A 37 3.19 12.80 -4.75
N GLU A 38 4.43 12.85 -5.23
CA GLU A 38 5.34 11.69 -5.23
C GLU A 38 5.53 11.16 -3.81
N GLN A 39 5.72 12.04 -2.82
CA GLN A 39 5.83 11.65 -1.42
C GLN A 39 4.54 11.00 -0.88
N ILE A 40 3.37 11.51 -1.25
CA ILE A 40 2.07 10.95 -0.86
C ILE A 40 1.87 9.57 -1.49
N GLU A 41 2.18 9.41 -2.77
CA GLU A 41 2.09 8.13 -3.48
C GLU A 41 3.02 7.10 -2.85
N GLU A 42 4.28 7.46 -2.63
CA GLU A 42 5.28 6.60 -1.97
C GLU A 42 4.81 6.19 -0.57
N TYR A 43 4.28 7.14 0.21
CA TYR A 43 3.78 6.87 1.55
C TYR A 43 2.58 5.91 1.52
N ILE A 44 1.59 6.14 0.64
CA ILE A 44 0.44 5.23 0.52
C ILE A 44 0.90 3.85 0.08
N SER A 45 1.84 3.73 -0.85
CA SER A 45 2.42 2.44 -1.27
C SER A 45 3.11 1.68 -0.13
N LYS A 46 3.71 2.37 0.84
CA LYS A 46 4.29 1.73 2.04
C LYS A 46 3.24 1.06 2.92
N ILE A 47 2.02 1.61 2.95
CA ILE A 47 0.94 1.15 3.84
C ILE A 47 -0.19 0.40 3.12
N TYR A 48 -0.20 0.41 1.79
CA TYR A 48 -1.12 -0.40 0.97
C TYR A 48 -0.62 -1.84 0.92
N MET A 49 -1.46 -2.78 1.34
CA MET A 49 -1.13 -4.20 1.53
C MET A 49 -1.87 -5.09 0.54
N TRP A 50 -1.46 -6.35 0.45
CA TRP A 50 -2.21 -7.38 -0.27
C TRP A 50 -3.45 -7.79 0.53
N LYS A 51 -4.63 -7.70 -0.10
CA LYS A 51 -5.93 -8.06 0.47
C LYS A 51 -5.98 -9.53 0.87
N GLU A 52 -5.30 -10.42 0.16
CA GLU A 52 -5.20 -11.83 0.55
C GLU A 52 -4.55 -12.03 1.93
N ILE A 53 -3.64 -11.12 2.33
CA ILE A 53 -2.96 -11.17 3.63
C ILE A 53 -3.76 -10.39 4.68
N THR A 54 -4.19 -9.16 4.38
CA THR A 54 -4.77 -8.25 5.37
C THR A 54 -6.29 -8.16 5.33
N LYS A 55 -6.96 -8.91 4.44
CA LYS A 55 -8.42 -8.87 4.11
C LYS A 55 -8.88 -7.60 3.41
N GLU A 56 -8.24 -6.47 3.70
CA GLU A 56 -8.38 -5.20 3.01
C GLU A 56 -6.98 -4.59 2.82
N ALA A 57 -6.66 -4.16 1.61
CA ALA A 57 -5.38 -3.55 1.30
C ALA A 57 -5.08 -2.28 2.12
N LEU A 58 -6.12 -1.47 2.34
CA LEU A 58 -6.09 -0.31 3.23
C LEU A 58 -7.42 -0.21 3.99
N PRO A 59 -7.54 -0.69 5.24
CA PRO A 59 -8.80 -0.70 5.97
C PRO A 59 -9.27 0.72 6.30
N THR A 60 -10.58 0.90 6.47
CA THR A 60 -11.14 2.15 7.00
C THR A 60 -10.93 2.26 8.51
N PHE A 61 -10.61 3.45 8.99
CA PHE A 61 -10.50 3.75 10.42
C PHE A 61 -10.62 5.26 10.66
N GLU A 62 -11.24 5.64 11.77
CA GLU A 62 -11.40 7.04 12.20
C GLU A 62 -10.14 7.58 12.90
N ASN A 63 -9.33 6.68 13.46
CA ASN A 63 -8.09 6.94 14.16
C ASN A 63 -7.16 5.75 13.93
N ILE A 64 -5.87 6.01 13.75
CA ILE A 64 -4.87 4.95 13.51
C ILE A 64 -4.83 3.86 14.60
N ASN A 65 -5.12 4.21 15.86
CA ASN A 65 -5.20 3.25 16.96
C ASN A 65 -6.45 2.34 16.88
N ASN A 66 -7.39 2.64 15.99
CA ASN A 66 -8.56 1.80 15.68
C ASN A 66 -8.41 1.02 14.37
N ALA A 67 -7.26 1.12 13.70
CA ALA A 67 -6.99 0.34 12.49
C ALA A 67 -7.01 -1.17 12.78
N ASN A 68 -7.22 -1.97 11.74
CA ASN A 68 -7.19 -3.42 11.84
C ASN A 68 -5.82 -3.90 12.34
N GLU A 69 -5.79 -4.81 13.32
CA GLU A 69 -4.54 -5.28 13.93
C GLU A 69 -3.61 -5.95 12.92
N LEU A 70 -4.16 -6.85 12.12
CA LEU A 70 -3.42 -7.61 11.12
C LEU A 70 -2.81 -6.66 10.10
N TRP A 71 -3.57 -5.69 9.61
CA TRP A 71 -3.04 -4.67 8.70
C TRP A 71 -1.88 -3.87 9.31
N VAL A 72 -2.00 -3.42 10.57
CA VAL A 72 -0.92 -2.69 11.25
C VAL A 72 0.35 -3.55 11.34
N TRP A 73 0.22 -4.83 11.69
CA TRP A 73 1.33 -5.78 11.75
C TRP A 73 2.03 -5.93 10.41
N GLU A 74 1.26 -6.21 9.36
CA GLU A 74 1.81 -6.49 8.03
C GLU A 74 2.45 -5.26 7.42
N VAL A 75 1.89 -4.06 7.66
CA VAL A 75 2.52 -2.80 7.26
C VAL A 75 3.84 -2.58 7.98
N ILE A 76 3.93 -2.82 9.29
CA ILE A 76 5.21 -2.70 10.01
C ILE A 76 6.21 -3.71 9.43
N LYS A 77 5.83 -4.98 9.31
CA LYS A 77 6.69 -6.04 8.76
C LYS A 77 7.22 -5.70 7.37
N LYS A 78 6.36 -5.26 6.45
CA LYS A 78 6.72 -4.87 5.07
C LYS A 78 7.79 -3.78 5.03
N ASN A 79 7.83 -2.92 6.04
CA ASN A 79 8.73 -1.78 6.13
C ASN A 79 9.91 -2.01 7.10
N LEU A 80 10.15 -3.26 7.53
CA LEU A 80 11.39 -3.65 8.20
C LEU A 80 12.46 -4.00 7.16
N GLU A 81 13.70 -3.67 7.47
CA GLU A 81 14.85 -3.94 6.59
C GLU A 81 15.41 -5.36 6.74
N THR A 82 14.93 -6.10 7.76
CA THR A 82 15.48 -7.39 8.18
C THR A 82 14.38 -8.43 8.40
N TYR A 83 14.73 -9.71 8.19
CA TYR A 83 13.84 -10.84 8.45
C TYR A 83 13.76 -11.21 9.94
N GLU A 84 14.57 -10.59 10.78
CA GLU A 84 14.54 -10.72 12.23
C GLU A 84 14.58 -9.34 12.89
N THR A 85 13.83 -9.14 13.97
CA THR A 85 13.80 -7.85 14.68
C THR A 85 13.42 -8.03 16.15
N THR A 86 13.61 -6.98 16.94
CA THR A 86 13.21 -6.90 18.35
C THR A 86 11.84 -6.25 18.53
N TYR A 87 11.24 -6.43 19.71
CA TYR A 87 9.97 -5.78 20.04
C TYR A 87 10.08 -4.24 19.97
N GLU A 88 11.20 -3.70 20.46
CA GLU A 88 11.46 -2.27 20.49
C GLU A 88 11.56 -1.68 19.08
N GLU A 89 12.20 -2.39 18.15
CA GLU A 89 12.30 -1.98 16.74
C GLU A 89 10.93 -1.99 16.04
N ILE A 90 10.07 -2.98 16.31
CA ILE A 90 8.68 -3.00 15.81
C ILE A 90 7.92 -1.77 16.30
N GLN A 91 8.02 -1.46 17.59
CA GLN A 91 7.35 -0.29 18.18
C GLN A 91 7.87 1.01 17.57
N GLN A 92 9.19 1.11 17.37
CA GLN A 92 9.81 2.27 16.74
C GLN A 92 9.36 2.42 15.28
N LYS A 93 9.34 1.33 14.50
CA LYS A 93 8.88 1.33 13.11
C LYS A 93 7.39 1.70 13.01
N GLY A 94 6.56 1.24 13.95
CA GLY A 94 5.16 1.68 14.06
C GLY A 94 5.04 3.20 14.22
N LYS A 95 5.81 3.80 15.14
CA LYS A 95 5.83 5.26 15.31
C LYS A 95 6.37 6.01 14.09
N GLU A 96 7.35 5.45 13.39
CA GLU A 96 7.89 6.03 12.16
C GLU A 96 6.84 6.10 11.04
N LEU A 97 6.05 5.03 10.86
CA LEU A 97 5.03 4.91 9.81
C LEU A 97 3.74 5.65 10.14
N PHE A 98 3.35 5.67 11.41
CA PHE A 98 2.02 6.09 11.86
C PHE A 98 2.03 7.35 12.74
N GLY A 99 3.21 7.88 13.07
CA GLY A 99 3.39 9.12 13.81
C GLY A 99 3.34 8.95 15.33
N GLU A 100 3.56 10.06 16.02
CA GLU A 100 3.69 10.09 17.50
C GLU A 100 2.40 9.71 18.23
N LYS A 101 1.25 9.82 17.55
CA LYS A 101 -0.07 9.43 18.08
C LYS A 101 -0.34 7.92 18.00
N PHE A 102 0.57 7.14 17.39
CA PHE A 102 0.47 5.69 17.39
C PHE A 102 0.89 5.15 18.76
N GLU A 103 -0.10 4.70 19.53
CA GLU A 103 0.06 4.23 20.91
C GLU A 103 -0.19 2.73 21.05
N ARG A 104 -0.64 2.08 19.97
CA ARG A 104 -0.99 0.66 19.99
C ARG A 104 0.24 -0.20 20.23
N GLN A 105 0.16 -1.02 21.28
CA GLN A 105 1.12 -2.09 21.50
C GLN A 105 0.83 -3.26 20.57
N ILE A 106 1.90 -3.78 19.99
CA ILE A 106 1.85 -4.93 19.09
C ILE A 106 1.92 -6.18 19.98
N PRO A 107 1.02 -7.16 19.85
CA PRO A 107 1.04 -8.39 20.64
C PRO A 107 2.42 -9.08 20.68
N LYS A 108 2.79 -9.63 21.84
CA LYS A 108 4.07 -10.34 21.96
C LYS A 108 4.05 -11.72 21.32
N GLU A 109 2.86 -12.27 21.12
CA GLU A 109 2.64 -13.60 20.60
C GLU A 109 3.05 -13.75 19.13
N GLY A 110 3.20 -12.65 18.39
CA GLY A 110 3.40 -12.72 16.95
C GLY A 110 2.10 -12.90 16.18
N ASN A 111 2.24 -13.13 14.88
CA ASN A 111 1.19 -13.68 14.02
C ASN A 111 1.80 -14.75 13.10
N ASP A 112 1.01 -15.30 12.17
CA ASP A 112 1.48 -16.33 11.23
C ASP A 112 2.60 -15.83 10.31
N SER A 113 2.62 -14.53 10.02
CA SER A 113 3.59 -13.89 9.14
C SER A 113 4.88 -13.48 9.90
N PHE A 114 4.80 -13.33 11.23
CA PHE A 114 5.87 -12.83 12.06
C PHE A 114 5.75 -13.39 13.49
N TYR A 115 6.39 -14.52 13.74
CA TYR A 115 6.28 -15.20 15.04
C TYR A 115 7.39 -14.77 15.99
N TYR A 116 7.10 -14.76 17.27
CA TYR A 116 8.08 -14.46 18.31
C TYR A 116 8.84 -15.72 18.73
N ASP A 117 10.15 -15.73 18.48
CA ASP A 117 11.06 -16.78 18.91
C ASP A 117 11.63 -16.47 20.31
N LYS A 118 11.30 -17.33 21.27
CA LYS A 118 11.70 -17.16 22.68
C LYS A 118 13.18 -17.42 22.92
N GLU A 119 13.82 -18.23 22.08
CA GLU A 119 15.24 -18.57 22.25
C GLU A 119 16.14 -17.39 21.90
N SER A 120 15.87 -16.73 20.77
CA SER A 120 16.59 -15.55 20.33
C SER A 120 16.03 -14.23 20.88
N ASN A 121 14.84 -14.25 21.49
CA ASN A 121 14.11 -13.06 21.93
C ASN A 121 13.86 -12.07 20.77
N LYS A 122 13.55 -12.60 19.58
CA LYS A 122 13.30 -11.84 18.36
C LYS A 122 12.03 -12.31 17.66
N TYR A 123 11.48 -11.46 16.82
CA TYR A 123 10.46 -11.85 15.85
C TYR A 123 11.13 -12.28 14.56
N LEU A 124 10.64 -13.38 13.98
CA LEU A 124 11.17 -13.98 12.76
C LEU A 124 10.09 -13.97 11.68
N ALA A 125 10.42 -13.38 10.54
CA ALA A 125 9.54 -13.28 9.38
C ALA A 125 9.38 -14.64 8.73
N THR A 126 8.14 -15.02 8.46
CA THR A 126 7.83 -16.16 7.62
C THR A 126 7.63 -15.72 6.18
N GLU A 127 7.93 -16.64 5.26
CA GLU A 127 7.65 -16.46 3.85
C GLU A 127 6.13 -16.31 3.63
N ILE A 128 5.76 -15.33 2.80
CA ILE A 128 4.38 -15.14 2.36
C ILE A 128 4.29 -15.62 0.92
N VAL A 129 3.27 -16.42 0.63
CA VAL A 129 2.90 -16.80 -0.74
C VAL A 129 1.77 -15.88 -1.17
N LEU A 130 1.97 -15.19 -2.29
CA LEU A 130 0.99 -14.31 -2.89
C LEU A 130 0.34 -14.99 -4.10
N ASP A 131 -0.86 -14.55 -4.46
CA ASP A 131 -1.54 -14.92 -5.70
C ASP A 131 -0.97 -14.15 -6.91
N GLU A 132 -1.65 -14.27 -8.06
CA GLU A 132 -1.30 -13.55 -9.29
C GLU A 132 -2.06 -12.21 -9.41
N GLU A 133 -2.71 -11.75 -8.33
CA GLU A 133 -3.48 -10.50 -8.26
C GLU A 133 -2.72 -9.44 -7.45
N GLU A 134 -2.47 -8.29 -8.06
CA GLU A 134 -1.86 -7.14 -7.39
C GLU A 134 -2.95 -6.14 -6.96
N ASP A 135 -3.18 -6.02 -5.64
CA ASP A 135 -4.00 -4.96 -5.07
C ASP A 135 -3.33 -3.60 -5.28
N SER A 136 -3.96 -2.76 -6.11
CA SER A 136 -3.42 -1.50 -6.57
C SER A 136 -4.33 -0.31 -6.28
N PHE A 137 -3.73 0.89 -6.28
CA PHE A 137 -4.46 2.13 -6.15
C PHE A 137 -4.01 3.19 -7.17
N LEU A 138 -4.90 4.13 -7.45
CA LEU A 138 -4.62 5.30 -8.28
C LEU A 138 -4.99 6.56 -7.51
N LEU A 139 -4.05 7.50 -7.41
CA LEU A 139 -4.34 8.84 -6.89
C LEU A 139 -5.32 9.57 -7.82
N LYS A 140 -6.50 9.91 -7.29
CA LYS A 140 -7.56 10.63 -8.01
C LYS A 140 -7.50 12.12 -7.73
N ASP A 141 -7.35 12.52 -6.47
CA ASP A 141 -7.34 13.93 -6.07
C ASP A 141 -6.55 14.15 -4.78
N ILE A 142 -6.00 15.35 -4.62
CA ILE A 142 -5.30 15.78 -3.41
C ILE A 142 -5.67 17.22 -3.09
N GLU A 143 -6.20 17.42 -1.90
CA GLU A 143 -6.42 18.74 -1.30
C GLU A 143 -5.43 18.94 -0.15
N LYS A 144 -4.83 20.13 -0.07
CA LYS A 144 -3.90 20.50 0.99
C LYS A 144 -4.42 21.66 1.82
N GLU A 145 -4.35 21.52 3.13
CA GLU A 145 -4.67 22.54 4.12
C GLU A 145 -3.58 22.59 5.20
N GLY A 146 -2.63 23.52 5.07
CA GLY A 146 -1.46 23.59 5.94
C GLY A 146 -0.60 22.32 5.82
N GLU A 147 -0.41 21.63 6.94
CA GLU A 147 0.33 20.36 7.02
C GLU A 147 -0.56 19.12 6.82
N LYS A 148 -1.82 19.29 6.40
CA LYS A 148 -2.76 18.19 6.17
C LYS A 148 -3.07 18.02 4.69
N TYR A 149 -3.26 16.76 4.29
CA TYR A 149 -3.67 16.35 2.96
C TYR A 149 -4.93 15.51 3.07
N LYS A 150 -5.92 15.80 2.23
CA LYS A 150 -7.04 14.91 1.93
C LYS A 150 -6.77 14.29 0.57
N VAL A 151 -6.54 13.00 0.56
CA VAL A 151 -6.18 12.24 -0.64
C VAL A 151 -7.34 11.33 -1.00
N LYS A 152 -7.75 11.37 -2.26
CA LYS A 152 -8.73 10.45 -2.81
C LYS A 152 -8.02 9.42 -3.68
N ILE A 153 -8.28 8.14 -3.41
CA ILE A 153 -7.74 7.04 -4.22
C ILE A 153 -8.87 6.23 -4.86
N ILE A 154 -8.55 5.60 -6.00
CA ILE A 154 -9.37 4.57 -6.64
C ILE A 154 -8.65 3.24 -6.44
N GLU A 155 -9.35 2.23 -5.93
CA GLU A 155 -8.80 0.89 -5.69
C GLU A 155 -9.18 -0.06 -6.83
N TYR A 156 -8.21 -0.83 -7.32
CA TYR A 156 -8.36 -1.78 -8.41
C TYR A 156 -7.39 -2.95 -8.24
N ILE A 157 -7.60 -4.01 -9.01
CA ILE A 157 -6.76 -5.21 -9.01
C ILE A 157 -6.15 -5.36 -10.41
N GLU A 158 -4.86 -5.61 -10.46
CA GLU A 158 -4.15 -6.06 -11.66
C GLU A 158 -3.96 -7.58 -11.59
N ASP A 159 -4.69 -8.32 -12.43
CA ASP A 159 -4.65 -9.78 -12.48
C ASP A 159 -3.70 -10.23 -13.61
N TYR A 160 -2.61 -10.88 -13.19
CA TYR A 160 -1.51 -11.38 -14.03
C TYR A 160 -1.62 -12.86 -14.37
N SER A 161 -2.79 -13.49 -14.16
CA SER A 161 -2.99 -14.93 -14.41
C SER A 161 -2.90 -15.33 -15.89
N GLU A 162 -2.97 -14.36 -16.82
CA GLU A 162 -2.75 -14.58 -18.25
C GLU A 162 -1.32 -14.11 -18.66
N GLU A 163 -0.50 -15.02 -19.21
CA GLU A 163 0.93 -14.77 -19.55
C GLU A 163 1.21 -13.49 -20.37
N ASN A 164 0.28 -13.07 -21.24
CA ASN A 164 0.48 -11.95 -22.16
C ASN A 164 -0.48 -10.78 -21.92
N LYS A 165 -1.29 -10.83 -20.85
CA LYS A 165 -2.27 -9.78 -20.56
C LYS A 165 -2.35 -9.48 -19.08
N VAL A 166 -2.65 -8.24 -18.77
CA VAL A 166 -3.05 -7.83 -17.43
C VAL A 166 -4.54 -7.52 -17.46
N ILE A 167 -5.30 -8.19 -16.61
CA ILE A 167 -6.75 -8.00 -16.47
C ILE A 167 -6.98 -6.99 -15.36
N ILE A 168 -7.70 -5.91 -15.66
CA ILE A 168 -8.01 -4.87 -14.67
C ILE A 168 -9.36 -5.17 -14.08
N ARG A 169 -9.41 -5.45 -12.77
CA ARG A 169 -10.64 -5.77 -12.03
C ARG A 169 -10.95 -4.74 -10.96
N ASN A 170 -12.22 -4.64 -10.58
CA ASN A 170 -12.60 -3.97 -9.33
C ASN A 170 -12.53 -4.94 -8.14
N LEU A 171 -12.69 -4.43 -6.92
CA LEU A 171 -12.64 -5.24 -5.70
C LEU A 171 -13.77 -6.30 -5.57
N LYS A 172 -14.74 -6.30 -6.49
CA LYS A 172 -15.79 -7.32 -6.62
C LYS A 172 -15.46 -8.37 -7.70
N GLU A 173 -14.19 -8.41 -8.13
CA GLU A 173 -13.65 -9.33 -9.14
C GLU A 173 -14.24 -9.15 -10.55
N GLU A 174 -14.98 -8.06 -10.77
CA GLU A 174 -15.53 -7.72 -12.08
C GLU A 174 -14.41 -7.22 -12.99
N GLU A 175 -14.28 -7.85 -14.16
CA GLU A 175 -13.37 -7.37 -15.20
C GLU A 175 -13.86 -6.03 -15.78
N ILE A 176 -12.98 -5.03 -15.72
CA ILE A 176 -13.22 -3.68 -16.22
C ILE A 176 -12.53 -3.46 -17.56
N GLY A 177 -11.37 -4.07 -17.76
CA GLY A 177 -10.62 -4.00 -19.01
C GLY A 177 -9.42 -4.94 -19.02
N ARG A 178 -8.69 -4.94 -20.14
CA ARG A 178 -7.47 -5.72 -20.32
C ARG A 178 -6.43 -4.90 -21.07
N VAL A 179 -5.16 -5.12 -20.76
CA VAL A 179 -4.02 -4.59 -21.52
C VAL A 179 -3.05 -5.72 -21.84
N SER A 180 -2.20 -5.53 -22.85
CA SER A 180 -1.06 -6.43 -23.08
C SER A 180 -0.02 -6.24 -21.97
N THR A 181 0.73 -7.28 -21.59
CA THR A 181 1.89 -7.12 -20.68
C THR A 181 3.00 -6.25 -21.26
N THR A 182 2.97 -6.01 -22.58
CA THR A 182 3.87 -5.07 -23.28
C THR A 182 3.34 -3.64 -23.35
N ASP A 183 2.12 -3.39 -22.88
CA ASP A 183 1.54 -2.05 -22.87
C ASP A 183 2.13 -1.21 -21.73
N SER A 184 2.09 0.11 -21.88
CA SER A 184 2.52 1.00 -20.79
C SER A 184 1.49 1.03 -19.66
N GLU A 185 1.97 1.19 -18.43
CA GLU A 185 1.17 1.43 -17.22
C GLU A 185 0.15 2.58 -17.40
N THR A 186 0.45 3.54 -18.27
CA THR A 186 -0.47 4.62 -18.64
C THR A 186 -1.82 4.09 -19.13
N LYS A 187 -1.85 2.98 -19.89
CA LYS A 187 -3.10 2.39 -20.38
C LYS A 187 -3.96 1.82 -19.26
N ILE A 188 -3.33 1.21 -18.25
CA ILE A 188 -4.03 0.74 -17.04
C ILE A 188 -4.69 1.93 -16.34
N LYS A 189 -3.92 3.00 -16.10
CA LYS A 189 -4.42 4.22 -15.48
C LYS A 189 -5.56 4.86 -16.27
N GLU A 190 -5.52 4.82 -17.60
CA GLU A 190 -6.62 5.29 -18.47
C GLU A 190 -7.89 4.45 -18.31
N ILE A 191 -7.77 3.12 -18.29
CA ILE A 191 -8.92 2.22 -18.04
C ILE A 191 -9.55 2.55 -16.68
N VAL A 192 -8.74 2.67 -15.64
CA VAL A 192 -9.22 2.99 -14.27
C VAL A 192 -9.92 4.35 -14.25
N LYS A 193 -9.31 5.39 -14.82
CA LYS A 193 -9.88 6.76 -14.87
C LYS A 193 -11.20 6.81 -15.65
N ASN A 194 -11.26 6.17 -16.81
CA ASN A 194 -12.44 6.18 -17.68
C ASN A 194 -13.60 5.38 -17.08
N ASN A 195 -13.33 4.44 -16.17
CA ASN A 195 -14.32 3.59 -15.52
C ASN A 195 -14.42 3.81 -14.01
N LYS A 196 -13.95 4.97 -13.48
CA LYS A 196 -13.83 5.26 -12.04
C LYS A 196 -15.08 4.95 -11.21
N GLU A 197 -16.28 5.08 -11.78
CA GLU A 197 -17.57 4.81 -11.11
C GLU A 197 -17.80 3.31 -10.83
N ARG A 198 -17.05 2.42 -11.49
CA ARG A 198 -17.08 0.95 -11.28
C ARG A 198 -16.08 0.48 -10.23
N PHE A 199 -15.23 1.36 -9.71
CA PHE A 199 -14.20 1.05 -8.72
C PHE A 199 -14.56 1.60 -7.35
N SER A 200 -14.01 0.95 -6.32
CA SER A 200 -14.08 1.46 -4.95
C SER A 200 -13.16 2.67 -4.78
N GLN A 201 -13.58 3.62 -3.94
CA GLN A 201 -12.84 4.84 -3.69
C GLN A 201 -12.74 5.08 -2.19
N LYS A 202 -11.61 5.63 -1.77
CA LYS A 202 -11.32 5.97 -0.37
C LYS A 202 -10.80 7.39 -0.25
N ASN A 203 -11.19 8.02 0.85
CA ASN A 203 -10.65 9.29 1.30
C ASN A 203 -9.67 9.01 2.45
N ILE A 204 -8.44 9.48 2.30
CA ILE A 204 -7.34 9.30 3.24
C ILE A 204 -6.96 10.68 3.77
N GLU A 205 -6.91 10.83 5.09
CA GLU A 205 -6.34 12.02 5.72
C GLU A 205 -4.92 11.72 6.16
N ILE A 206 -3.97 12.47 5.58
CA ILE A 206 -2.54 12.38 5.87
C ILE A 206 -2.10 13.69 6.48
N LYS A 207 -1.23 13.62 7.48
CA LYS A 207 -0.60 14.78 8.10
C LYS A 207 0.91 14.69 7.91
N LYS A 208 1.53 15.83 7.62
CA LYS A 208 2.98 15.97 7.69
C LYS A 208 3.41 16.22 9.14
N GLU A 209 4.27 15.36 9.66
CA GLU A 209 4.89 15.46 10.97
C GLU A 209 6.41 15.51 10.80
N LYS A 210 6.99 16.70 11.04
CA LYS A 210 8.40 16.98 10.71
C LYS A 210 8.65 16.71 9.22
N ASP A 211 9.50 15.74 8.90
CA ASP A 211 9.83 15.35 7.52
C ASP A 211 9.03 14.12 7.04
N ASN A 212 8.17 13.54 7.87
CA ASN A 212 7.42 12.32 7.56
C ASN A 212 5.95 12.62 7.26
N LEU A 213 5.35 11.79 6.42
CA LEU A 213 3.90 11.71 6.25
C LEU A 213 3.35 10.62 7.16
N VAL A 214 2.21 10.87 7.79
CA VAL A 214 1.54 9.92 8.68
C VAL A 214 0.03 9.92 8.42
N ILE A 215 -0.57 8.74 8.42
CA ILE A 215 -2.01 8.55 8.20
C ILE A 215 -2.80 8.80 9.49
N GLU A 216 -3.79 9.68 9.43
CA GLU A 216 -4.69 9.94 10.56
C GLU A 216 -5.99 9.13 10.44
N LYS A 217 -6.55 9.03 9.23
CA LYS A 217 -7.91 8.51 8.99
C LYS A 217 -8.11 7.98 7.57
N VAL A 218 -8.97 6.96 7.41
CA VAL A 218 -9.39 6.39 6.12
C VAL A 218 -10.90 6.12 6.12
N ASN A 219 -11.61 6.64 5.12
CA ASN A 219 -13.05 6.41 4.93
C ASN A 219 -13.35 5.92 3.53
N LYS A 220 -14.44 5.15 3.38
CA LYS A 220 -15.06 4.94 2.07
C LYS A 220 -15.68 6.25 1.58
N GLU A 221 -15.61 6.49 0.28
CA GLU A 221 -16.39 7.54 -0.39
C GLU A 221 -17.87 7.17 -0.50
#